data_AF-A0AAJ5QT27-F1
#
_entry.id   AF-A0AAJ5QT27-F1
#
_cell.length_a   1.000
_cell.length_b   1.000
_cell.length_c   1.000
_cell.angle_alpha   90.00
_cell.angle_beta   90.00
_cell.angle_gamma   90.00
#
_symmetry.space_group_name_H-M   'P 1'
#
loop_
_entity.id
_entity.type
_entity.pdbx_description
1 polymer ?
#
loop_
_entity_poly.entity_id
_entity_poly.type
_entity_poly.pdbx_seq_one_letter_code
_entity_poly.pdbx_strand_id
1 'polypeptide(L)'
;MRKIRFTEHQIIAVLKSVEAGRTVKDVCREAAISEASYYNWKAKYGGMEAADIKKIKDLEDENRRLKQMFADLSLECRALKDVIGKKALKPAIKRELVSYLTVQFAMSLRQACRTLSLSRTVYFYQPDTRHDEPVIHALTELAERYPRYGFKKLFQLLRRQGNTWNHKRVHRIYCLLKLNFRRKGKQRLPVRNPAPLATPQALNQSWSIDFMHDALVCGRRFRTFNVVDDFNREALAIEIDLNIPAQRVIRVLDRIVANRGYPLKMRMDNGPELVSLALAQWAEEHGVQLEFIKPGKPTQNAFIERFNRTYRTEILDFYLFRTLNEAREITERWLMEYNNERPHESLNNLTPEEYRLMAEKPELSKSAWN
;
A
#
# COMPACT_ATOMS: atom_id res chain seq x y z
N MET A 1 28.10 26.19 54.11
CA MET A 1 28.81 27.43 53.68
C MET A 1 29.61 27.97 54.88
N ARG A 2 30.91 28.23 54.73
CA ARG A 2 31.68 28.95 55.76
C ARG A 2 31.03 30.33 55.95
N LYS A 3 30.65 30.69 57.18
CA LYS A 3 30.14 32.04 57.48
C LYS A 3 31.23 33.04 57.12
N ILE A 4 30.96 33.91 56.15
CA ILE A 4 31.88 34.98 55.76
C ILE A 4 31.91 35.97 56.93
N ARG A 5 33.10 36.21 57.50
CA ARG A 5 33.30 37.04 58.70
C ARG A 5 33.09 38.54 58.44
N PHE A 6 33.24 38.99 57.20
CA PHE A 6 33.07 40.38 56.77
C PHE A 6 32.19 40.44 55.51
N THR A 7 31.21 41.34 55.50
CA THR A 7 30.46 41.67 54.28
C THR A 7 31.30 42.51 53.34
N GLU A 8 31.01 42.46 52.04
CA GLU A 8 31.77 43.22 51.04
C GLU A 8 31.67 44.74 51.27
N HIS A 9 30.55 45.23 51.81
CA HIS A 9 30.41 46.61 52.27
C HIS A 9 31.32 46.95 53.46
N GLN A 10 31.48 46.03 54.42
CA GLN A 10 32.43 46.21 55.53
C GLN A 10 33.88 46.21 55.03
N ILE A 11 34.20 45.38 54.03
CA ILE A 11 35.52 45.35 53.40
C ILE A 11 35.84 46.70 52.75
N ILE A 12 34.93 47.26 51.95
CA ILE A 12 35.14 48.59 51.33
C ILE A 12 35.24 49.69 52.39
N ALA A 13 34.44 49.65 53.46
CA ALA A 13 34.54 50.62 54.55
C ALA A 13 35.94 50.61 55.22
N VAL A 14 36.50 49.41 55.43
CA VAL A 14 37.86 49.23 55.96
C VAL A 14 38.90 49.76 54.96
N LEU A 15 38.78 49.47 53.66
CA LEU A 15 39.69 50.00 52.63
C LEU A 15 39.65 51.54 52.54
N LYS A 16 38.46 52.13 52.57
CA LYS A 16 38.26 53.59 52.55
C LYS A 16 38.85 54.29 53.77
N SER A 17 38.86 53.63 54.94
CA SER A 17 39.46 54.22 56.15
C SER A 17 40.96 54.46 56.02
N VAL A 18 41.67 53.65 55.22
CA VAL A 18 43.09 53.86 54.87
C VAL A 18 43.24 54.92 53.78
N GLU A 19 42.36 54.94 52.77
CA GLU A 19 42.35 55.99 51.74
C GLU A 19 42.06 57.39 52.33
N ALA A 20 41.33 57.45 53.45
CA ALA A 20 41.07 58.66 54.23
C ALA A 20 42.23 59.09 55.17
N GLY A 21 43.39 58.42 55.10
CA GLY A 21 44.61 58.85 55.78
C GLY A 21 45.02 58.06 57.03
N ARG A 22 44.34 56.98 57.41
CA ARG A 22 44.78 56.08 58.51
C ARG A 22 45.88 55.13 58.07
N THR A 23 46.75 54.69 58.99
CA THR A 23 47.78 53.70 58.66
C THR A 23 47.18 52.30 58.51
N VAL A 24 47.72 51.50 57.57
CA VAL A 24 47.28 50.11 57.34
C VAL A 24 47.37 49.25 58.59
N LYS A 25 48.40 49.47 59.43
CA LYS A 25 48.64 48.74 60.68
C LYS A 25 47.53 48.95 61.71
N ASP A 26 47.06 50.19 61.86
CA ASP A 26 46.04 50.54 62.85
C ASP A 26 44.67 50.00 62.44
N VAL A 27 44.32 50.15 61.16
CA VAL A 27 43.07 49.63 60.60
C VAL A 27 43.00 48.10 60.66
N CYS A 28 44.12 47.41 60.43
CA CYS A 28 44.17 45.94 60.54
C CYS A 28 43.99 45.46 62.00
N ARG A 29 44.53 46.19 62.98
CA ARG A 29 44.33 45.91 64.41
C ARG A 29 42.88 46.14 64.84
N GLU A 30 42.28 47.27 64.46
CA GLU A 30 40.87 47.61 64.79
C GLU A 30 39.88 46.63 64.16
N ALA A 31 40.07 46.29 62.88
CA ALA A 31 39.20 45.36 62.17
C ALA A 31 39.53 43.88 62.49
N ALA A 32 40.54 43.60 63.32
CA ALA A 32 41.02 42.24 63.64
C ALA A 32 41.32 41.38 62.39
N ILE A 33 42.02 41.96 61.41
CA ILE A 33 42.46 41.32 60.16
C ILE A 33 43.99 41.36 60.02
N SER A 34 44.56 40.47 59.22
CA SER A 34 45.99 40.53 58.88
C SER A 34 46.25 41.53 57.75
N GLU A 35 47.45 42.13 57.70
CA GLU A 35 47.87 43.01 56.61
C GLU A 35 47.78 42.31 55.24
N ALA A 36 48.09 41.01 55.18
CA ALA A 36 47.92 40.21 53.95
C ALA A 36 46.45 40.15 53.48
N SER A 37 45.50 40.04 54.42
CA SER A 37 44.06 40.06 54.09
C SER A 37 43.64 41.43 53.56
N TYR A 38 44.18 42.51 54.13
CA TYR A 38 43.94 43.87 53.65
C TYR A 38 44.45 44.08 52.23
N TYR A 39 45.67 43.68 51.90
CA TYR A 39 46.20 43.83 50.53
C TYR A 39 45.44 42.95 49.51
N ASN A 40 45.01 41.75 49.90
CA ASN A 40 44.13 40.92 49.06
C ASN A 40 42.77 41.58 48.81
N TRP A 41 42.20 42.24 49.83
CA TRP A 41 40.97 43.01 49.67
C TRP A 41 41.17 44.24 48.81
N LYS A 42 42.28 44.96 48.98
CA LYS A 42 42.64 46.13 48.17
C LYS A 42 42.82 45.75 46.70
N ALA A 43 43.42 44.59 46.40
CA ALA A 43 43.57 44.10 45.03
C ALA A 43 42.22 43.75 44.38
N LYS A 44 41.24 43.28 45.16
CA LYS A 44 39.95 42.80 44.65
C LYS A 44 38.84 43.86 44.63
N TYR A 45 38.86 44.77 45.61
CA TYR A 45 37.79 45.75 45.87
C TYR A 45 38.33 47.19 45.94
N GLY A 46 39.63 47.41 45.77
CA GLY A 46 40.22 48.76 45.77
C GLY A 46 39.72 49.60 44.60
N GLY A 47 39.34 50.84 44.88
CA GLY A 47 38.73 51.75 43.89
C GLY A 47 37.26 51.49 43.57
N MET A 48 36.61 50.50 44.21
CA MET A 48 35.16 50.29 44.05
C MET A 48 34.37 51.09 45.07
N GLU A 49 33.20 51.58 44.67
CA GLU A 49 32.21 52.13 45.58
C GLU A 49 31.20 51.06 46.03
N ALA A 50 30.47 51.37 47.11
CA ALA A 50 29.36 50.50 47.55
C ALA A 50 28.28 50.34 46.45
N ALA A 51 28.14 51.34 45.57
CA ALA A 51 27.27 51.28 44.39
C ALA A 51 27.77 50.26 43.34
N ASP A 52 29.08 50.13 43.17
CA ASP A 52 29.68 49.17 42.22
C ASP A 52 29.49 47.73 42.69
N ILE A 53 29.63 47.45 43.99
CA ILE A 53 29.30 46.13 44.57
C ILE A 53 27.85 45.77 44.27
N LYS A 54 26.93 46.71 44.51
CA LYS A 54 25.49 46.48 44.28
C LYS A 54 25.23 46.16 42.81
N LYS A 55 25.81 46.94 41.90
CA LYS A 55 25.69 46.73 40.45
C LYS A 55 26.27 45.38 40.00
N ILE A 56 27.43 44.97 40.52
CA ILE A 56 28.02 43.66 40.23
C ILE A 56 27.09 42.54 40.69
N LYS A 57 26.55 42.65 41.91
CA LYS A 57 25.62 41.65 42.45
C LYS A 57 24.32 41.57 41.66
N ASP A 58 23.75 42.70 41.27
CA ASP A 58 22.54 42.75 40.44
C ASP A 58 22.80 42.11 39.06
N LEU A 59 23.96 42.38 38.44
CA LEU A 59 24.39 41.75 37.19
C LEU A 59 24.64 40.24 37.34
N GLU A 60 25.21 39.80 38.46
CA GLU A 60 25.41 38.38 38.76
C GLU A 60 24.06 37.65 38.91
N ASP A 61 23.11 38.26 39.61
CA ASP A 61 21.75 37.74 39.76
C ASP A 61 20.99 37.70 38.44
N GLU A 62 21.11 38.74 37.60
CA GLU A 62 20.54 38.77 36.25
C GLU A 62 21.16 37.69 35.36
N ASN A 63 22.48 37.55 35.36
CA ASN A 63 23.18 36.52 34.59
C ASN A 63 22.77 35.11 35.05
N ARG A 64 22.58 34.91 36.36
CA ARG A 64 22.04 33.66 36.91
C ARG A 64 20.63 33.39 36.40
N ARG A 65 19.75 34.40 36.38
CA ARG A 65 18.38 34.28 35.84
C ARG A 65 18.38 33.97 34.35
N LEU A 66 19.20 34.66 33.55
CA LEU A 66 19.33 34.44 32.12
C LEU A 66 19.84 33.02 31.81
N LYS A 67 20.83 32.53 32.56
CA LYS A 67 21.33 31.15 32.44
C LYS A 67 20.25 30.13 32.74
N GLN A 68 19.44 30.37 33.77
CA GLN A 68 18.31 29.49 34.11
C GLN A 68 17.26 29.48 32.98
N MET A 69 16.83 30.66 32.52
CA MET A 69 15.89 30.78 31.41
C MET A 69 16.39 30.09 30.13
N PHE A 70 17.67 30.27 29.79
CA PHE A 70 18.26 29.61 28.63
C PHE A 70 18.29 28.08 28.80
N ALA A 71 18.59 27.58 30.00
CA ALA A 71 18.57 26.15 30.29
C ALA A 71 17.15 25.57 30.15
N ASP A 72 16.15 26.26 30.69
CA ASP A 72 14.74 25.85 30.62
C ASP A 72 14.24 25.84 29.17
N LEU A 73 14.45 26.94 28.43
CA LEU A 73 14.09 27.04 27.01
C LEU A 73 14.82 26.01 26.15
N SER A 74 16.10 25.74 26.44
CA SER A 74 16.89 24.72 25.74
C SER A 74 16.36 23.31 25.99
N LEU A 75 15.92 23.02 27.22
CA LEU A 75 15.32 21.75 27.58
C LEU A 75 13.96 21.56 26.89
N GLU A 76 13.11 22.60 26.89
CA GLU A 76 11.85 22.59 26.14
C GLU A 76 12.08 22.39 24.65
N CYS A 77 13.03 23.13 24.05
CA CYS A 77 13.40 22.98 22.64
C CYS A 77 13.89 21.56 22.32
N ARG A 78 14.65 20.94 23.23
CA ARG A 78 15.12 19.56 23.08
C ARG A 78 13.95 18.57 23.17
N ALA A 79 13.04 18.75 24.12
CA ALA A 79 11.85 17.92 24.27
C ALA A 79 10.94 18.01 23.04
N LEU A 80 10.67 19.21 22.54
CA LEU A 80 9.90 19.43 21.31
C LEU A 80 10.56 18.78 20.10
N LYS A 81 11.89 18.90 19.95
CA LYS A 81 12.63 18.22 18.88
C LYS A 81 12.54 16.70 18.98
N ASP A 82 12.59 16.13 20.17
CA ASP A 82 12.44 14.68 20.38
C ASP A 82 11.03 14.20 19.98
N VAL A 83 9.98 14.92 20.38
CA VAL A 83 8.60 14.61 19.98
C VAL A 83 8.41 14.68 18.46
N ILE A 84 8.95 15.71 17.81
CA ILE A 84 8.93 15.86 16.34
C ILE A 84 9.76 14.75 15.68
N GLY A 85 10.89 14.36 16.26
CA GLY A 85 11.72 13.25 15.78
C GLY A 85 11.00 11.90 15.83
N LYS A 86 10.30 11.63 16.94
CA LYS A 86 9.49 10.41 17.14
C LYS A 86 8.27 10.35 16.20
N LYS A 87 7.66 11.50 15.90
CA LYS A 87 6.62 11.60 14.87
C LYS A 87 7.28 11.66 13.50
N ALA A 88 7.42 10.50 12.84
CA ALA A 88 8.04 10.40 11.52
C ALA A 88 7.29 11.22 10.44
N LEU A 89 7.67 12.50 10.28
CA LEU A 89 7.15 13.37 9.23
C LEU A 89 7.70 12.92 7.87
N LYS A 90 6.81 12.79 6.89
CA LYS A 90 7.21 12.47 5.52
C LYS A 90 8.04 13.61 4.92
N PRO A 91 9.01 13.32 4.02
CA PRO A 91 9.84 14.35 3.39
C PRO A 91 9.04 15.47 2.70
N ALA A 92 7.88 15.18 2.13
CA ALA A 92 7.00 16.18 1.52
C ALA A 92 6.56 17.26 2.54
N ILE A 93 6.02 16.85 3.68
CA ILE A 93 5.60 17.77 4.76
C ILE A 93 6.81 18.54 5.30
N LYS A 94 7.97 17.88 5.43
CA LYS A 94 9.20 18.57 5.86
C LYS A 94 9.61 19.68 4.88
N ARG A 95 9.41 19.53 3.57
CA ARG A 95 9.71 20.59 2.58
C ARG A 95 8.79 21.80 2.77
N GLU A 96 7.50 21.56 2.97
CA GLU A 96 6.52 22.61 3.26
C GLU A 96 6.89 23.37 4.54
N LEU A 97 7.23 22.63 5.60
CA LEU A 97 7.66 23.22 6.87
C LEU A 97 8.99 23.98 6.75
N VAL A 98 9.96 23.51 5.95
CA VAL A 98 11.19 24.28 5.67
C VAL A 98 10.84 25.62 5.04
N SER A 99 9.93 25.61 4.04
CA SER A 99 9.48 26.84 3.37
C SER A 99 8.79 27.79 4.35
N TYR A 100 7.93 27.26 5.21
CA TYR A 100 7.27 28.02 6.28
C TYR A 100 8.29 28.63 7.25
N LEU A 101 9.31 27.88 7.70
CA LEU A 101 10.35 28.39 8.59
C LEU A 101 11.19 29.50 7.95
N THR A 102 11.48 29.39 6.65
CA THR A 102 12.23 30.42 5.92
C THR A 102 11.43 31.72 5.78
N VAL A 103 10.12 31.63 5.52
CA VAL A 103 9.26 32.81 5.30
C VAL A 103 8.85 33.45 6.62
N GLN A 104 8.36 32.67 7.58
CA GLN A 104 7.75 33.21 8.79
C GLN A 104 8.77 33.58 9.88
N PHE A 105 9.89 32.86 9.94
CA PHE A 105 10.91 33.08 10.97
C PHE A 105 12.22 33.64 10.40
N ALA A 106 12.21 34.06 9.12
CA ALA A 106 13.37 34.58 8.39
C ALA A 106 14.62 33.68 8.52
N MET A 107 14.44 32.37 8.72
CA MET A 107 15.55 31.44 8.87
C MET A 107 16.25 31.23 7.54
N SER A 108 17.58 31.11 7.56
CA SER A 108 18.28 30.66 6.35
C SER A 108 17.85 29.24 5.98
N LEU A 109 17.83 28.93 4.68
CA LEU A 109 17.46 27.58 4.19
C LEU A 109 18.30 26.47 4.85
N ARG A 110 19.59 26.75 5.11
CA ARG A 110 20.49 25.82 5.81
C ARG A 110 20.02 25.54 7.24
N GLN A 111 19.65 26.58 7.98
CA GLN A 111 19.16 26.44 9.35
C GLN A 111 17.80 25.73 9.37
N ALA A 112 16.86 26.12 8.52
CA ALA A 112 15.53 25.50 8.43
C ALA A 112 15.62 23.99 8.10
N CYS A 113 16.42 23.61 7.10
CA CYS A 113 16.68 22.21 6.76
C CYS A 113 17.32 21.43 7.92
N ARG A 114 18.29 22.03 8.63
CA ARG A 114 18.93 21.39 9.80
C ARG A 114 17.96 21.19 10.95
N THR A 115 17.05 22.15 11.18
CA THR A 115 16.03 22.07 12.24
C THR A 115 15.06 20.91 12.03
N LEU A 116 14.68 20.63 10.77
CA LEU A 116 13.73 19.56 10.43
C LEU A 116 14.41 18.23 10.02
N SER A 117 15.73 18.15 10.14
CA SER A 117 16.54 17.01 9.70
C SER A 117 16.21 16.59 8.26
N LEU A 118 16.18 17.56 7.34
CA LEU A 118 15.97 17.37 5.91
C LEU A 118 17.25 17.75 5.16
N SER A 119 17.72 16.90 4.24
CA SER A 119 18.85 17.29 3.39
C SER A 119 18.42 18.35 2.37
N ARG A 120 19.33 19.26 2.02
CA ARG A 120 19.06 20.27 0.98
C ARG A 120 18.81 19.64 -0.39
N THR A 121 19.47 18.51 -0.70
CA THR A 121 19.22 17.76 -1.94
C THR A 121 17.79 17.28 -2.02
N VAL A 122 17.24 16.76 -0.91
CA VAL A 122 15.83 16.38 -0.85
C VAL A 122 14.94 17.61 -0.93
N TYR A 123 15.30 18.76 -0.35
CA TYR A 123 14.51 19.98 -0.49
C TYR A 123 14.36 20.44 -1.94
N PHE A 124 15.46 20.50 -2.70
CA PHE A 124 15.48 20.94 -4.10
C PHE A 124 15.05 19.86 -5.10
N TYR A 125 14.89 18.61 -4.68
CA TYR A 125 14.53 17.53 -5.58
C TYR A 125 13.14 17.76 -6.19
N GLN A 126 13.13 17.97 -7.51
CA GLN A 126 11.96 17.91 -8.35
C GLN A 126 11.92 16.56 -9.07
N PRO A 127 10.81 15.81 -8.97
CA PRO A 127 10.69 14.55 -9.68
C PRO A 127 10.64 14.80 -11.19
N ASP A 128 11.47 14.10 -11.94
CA ASP A 128 11.38 14.09 -13.40
C ASP A 128 10.22 13.18 -13.83
N THR A 129 9.15 13.80 -14.33
CA THR A 129 7.94 13.10 -14.79
C THR A 129 8.02 12.63 -16.23
N ARG A 130 8.99 13.11 -17.04
CA ARG A 130 9.10 12.73 -18.46
C ARG A 130 9.39 11.25 -18.65
N HIS A 131 10.08 10.67 -17.68
CA HIS A 131 10.37 9.25 -17.71
C HIS A 131 9.09 8.41 -17.63
N ASP A 132 8.00 8.92 -17.05
CA ASP A 132 6.76 8.16 -16.82
C ASP A 132 5.90 7.96 -18.07
N GLU A 133 6.16 8.73 -19.14
CA GLU A 133 5.39 8.72 -20.39
C GLU A 133 5.18 7.31 -21.00
N PRO A 134 6.21 6.44 -21.12
CA PRO A 134 6.04 5.11 -21.67
C PRO A 134 5.12 4.23 -20.80
N VAL A 135 5.18 4.42 -19.47
CA VAL A 135 4.33 3.67 -18.53
C VAL A 135 2.89 4.16 -18.60
N ILE A 136 2.70 5.48 -18.76
CA ILE A 136 1.38 6.09 -18.93
C ILE A 136 0.73 5.56 -20.21
N HIS A 137 1.45 5.60 -21.34
CA HIS A 137 0.94 5.09 -22.62
C HIS A 137 0.54 3.62 -22.51
N ALA A 138 1.46 2.76 -22.07
CA ALA A 138 1.19 1.31 -21.98
C ALA A 138 0.06 0.96 -21.00
N LEU A 139 -0.05 1.66 -19.87
CA LEU A 139 -1.15 1.45 -18.94
C LEU A 139 -2.49 1.92 -19.51
N THR A 140 -2.50 3.03 -20.25
CA THR A 140 -3.73 3.59 -20.83
C THR A 140 -4.25 2.67 -21.92
N GLU A 141 -3.39 2.22 -22.83
CA GLU A 141 -3.72 1.26 -23.88
C GLU A 141 -4.29 -0.05 -23.30
N LEU A 142 -3.65 -0.61 -22.27
CA LEU A 142 -4.14 -1.82 -21.62
C LEU A 142 -5.44 -1.59 -20.84
N ALA A 143 -5.64 -0.41 -20.25
CA ALA A 143 -6.87 -0.09 -19.53
C ALA A 143 -8.06 0.13 -20.48
N GLU A 144 -7.82 0.68 -21.67
CA GLU A 144 -8.82 0.80 -22.73
C GLU A 144 -9.19 -0.57 -23.30
N ARG A 145 -8.19 -1.42 -23.56
CA ARG A 145 -8.42 -2.77 -24.06
C ARG A 145 -9.08 -3.69 -23.02
N TYR A 146 -8.72 -3.56 -21.75
CA TYR A 146 -9.28 -4.39 -20.67
C TYR A 146 -9.85 -3.53 -19.51
N PRO A 147 -11.01 -2.87 -19.70
CA PRO A 147 -11.57 -1.90 -18.76
C PRO A 147 -11.92 -2.44 -17.37
N ARG A 148 -11.98 -3.76 -17.20
CA ARG A 148 -12.33 -4.44 -15.94
C ARG A 148 -11.12 -5.05 -15.24
N TYR A 149 -9.93 -4.96 -15.83
CA TYR A 149 -8.71 -5.50 -15.24
C TYR A 149 -8.18 -4.57 -14.16
N GLY A 150 -8.04 -5.09 -12.94
CA GLY A 150 -7.38 -4.37 -11.85
C GLY A 150 -5.87 -4.27 -12.05
N PHE A 151 -5.24 -3.39 -11.28
CA PHE A 151 -3.79 -3.14 -11.28
C PHE A 151 -2.93 -4.42 -11.40
N LYS A 152 -3.22 -5.46 -10.59
CA LYS A 152 -2.44 -6.70 -10.61
C LYS A 152 -2.42 -7.35 -12.00
N LYS A 153 -3.57 -7.44 -12.67
CA LYS A 153 -3.67 -8.05 -14.00
C LYS A 153 -2.94 -7.22 -15.05
N LEU A 154 -3.18 -5.90 -15.06
CA LEU A 154 -2.49 -4.99 -15.98
C LEU A 154 -0.97 -5.04 -15.78
N PHE A 155 -0.50 -5.09 -14.52
CA PHE A 155 0.92 -5.21 -14.22
C PHE A 155 1.51 -6.52 -14.74
N GLN A 156 0.80 -7.65 -14.62
CA GLN A 156 1.27 -8.92 -15.18
C GLN A 156 1.30 -8.90 -16.71
N LEU A 157 0.31 -8.28 -17.36
CA LEU A 157 0.34 -8.09 -18.82
C LEU A 157 1.55 -7.26 -19.24
N LEU A 158 1.84 -6.15 -18.55
CA LEU A 158 3.04 -5.35 -18.80
C LEU A 158 4.33 -6.17 -18.65
N ARG A 159 4.41 -7.04 -17.63
CA ARG A 159 5.54 -7.94 -17.44
C ARG A 159 5.69 -8.92 -18.59
N ARG A 160 4.58 -9.51 -19.06
CA ARG A 160 4.54 -10.47 -20.18
C ARG A 160 4.92 -9.80 -21.51
N GLN A 161 4.65 -8.51 -21.67
CA GLN A 161 5.12 -7.70 -22.80
C GLN A 161 6.63 -7.34 -22.71
N GLY A 162 7.36 -7.82 -21.70
CA GLY A 162 8.80 -7.60 -21.54
C GLY A 162 9.17 -6.35 -20.73
N ASN A 163 8.19 -5.62 -20.18
CA ASN A 163 8.49 -4.39 -19.43
C ASN A 163 9.09 -4.72 -18.04
N THR A 164 10.33 -4.27 -17.81
CA THR A 164 11.05 -4.50 -16.55
C THR A 164 10.78 -3.44 -15.46
N TRP A 165 9.83 -2.53 -15.68
CA TRP A 165 9.52 -1.42 -14.77
C TRP A 165 9.22 -1.83 -13.32
N ASN A 166 9.67 -0.99 -12.38
CA ASN A 166 9.45 -1.22 -10.95
C ASN A 166 7.95 -1.16 -10.58
N HIS A 167 7.46 -2.17 -9.87
CA HIS A 167 6.07 -2.26 -9.39
C HIS A 167 5.57 -0.98 -8.70
N LYS A 168 6.37 -0.37 -7.81
CA LYS A 168 5.98 0.85 -7.07
C LYS A 168 5.74 2.03 -8.01
N ARG A 169 6.54 2.13 -9.07
CA ARG A 169 6.43 3.17 -10.09
C ARG A 169 5.16 3.01 -10.90
N VAL A 170 4.91 1.80 -11.42
CA VAL A 170 3.70 1.50 -12.20
C VAL A 170 2.44 1.71 -11.33
N HIS A 171 2.46 1.26 -10.08
CA HIS A 171 1.34 1.47 -9.15
C HIS A 171 1.07 2.95 -8.87
N ARG A 172 2.11 3.75 -8.65
CA ARG A 172 1.96 5.21 -8.46
C ARG A 172 1.27 5.83 -9.68
N ILE A 173 1.74 5.52 -10.88
CA ILE A 173 1.20 6.07 -12.14
C ILE A 173 -0.25 5.60 -12.34
N TYR A 174 -0.54 4.31 -12.13
CA TYR A 174 -1.90 3.78 -12.17
C TYR A 174 -2.87 4.53 -11.25
N CYS A 175 -2.45 4.86 -10.02
CA CYS A 175 -3.25 5.68 -9.11
C CYS A 175 -3.37 7.15 -9.57
N LEU A 176 -2.32 7.74 -10.15
CA LEU A 176 -2.36 9.10 -10.71
C LEU A 176 -3.34 9.19 -11.89
N LEU A 177 -3.40 8.14 -12.72
CA LEU A 177 -4.37 7.98 -13.81
C LEU A 177 -5.80 7.66 -13.32
N LYS A 178 -6.02 7.52 -12.01
CA LYS A 178 -7.32 7.21 -11.38
C LYS A 178 -7.98 5.93 -11.90
N LEU A 179 -7.19 4.98 -12.38
CA LEU A 179 -7.67 3.68 -12.87
C LEU A 179 -8.13 2.74 -11.75
N ASN A 180 -7.93 3.12 -10.49
CA ASN A 180 -8.27 2.33 -9.32
C ASN A 180 -9.79 2.19 -9.13
N PHE A 181 -10.30 0.96 -9.21
CA PHE A 181 -11.70 0.67 -8.90
C PHE A 181 -12.04 1.00 -7.44
N ARG A 182 -13.16 1.69 -7.25
CA ARG A 182 -13.73 1.92 -5.91
C ARG A 182 -14.12 0.59 -5.29
N ARG A 183 -13.46 0.21 -4.19
CA ARG A 183 -13.85 -0.97 -3.41
C ARG A 183 -15.07 -0.61 -2.56
N LYS A 184 -16.18 -1.32 -2.76
CA LYS A 184 -17.29 -1.30 -1.80
C LYS A 184 -16.80 -1.92 -0.49
N GLY A 185 -17.00 -1.24 0.64
CA GLY A 185 -16.66 -1.77 1.95
C GLY A 185 -17.42 -3.08 2.18
N LYS A 186 -16.70 -4.17 2.49
CA LYS A 186 -17.34 -5.43 2.84
C LYS A 186 -17.60 -5.46 4.34
N GLN A 187 -18.79 -5.89 4.75
CA GLN A 187 -19.05 -6.29 6.13
C GLN A 187 -18.09 -7.42 6.51
N ARG A 188 -17.39 -7.28 7.65
CA ARG A 188 -16.50 -8.34 8.14
C ARG A 188 -17.35 -9.47 8.69
N LEU A 189 -17.47 -10.55 7.91
CA LEU A 189 -18.03 -11.81 8.37
C LEU A 189 -16.91 -12.64 9.03
N PRO A 190 -17.23 -13.53 9.99
CA PRO A 190 -16.26 -14.46 10.55
C PRO A 190 -15.59 -15.29 9.44
N VAL A 191 -14.30 -15.55 9.60
CA VAL A 191 -13.49 -16.29 8.63
C VAL A 191 -14.03 -17.72 8.57
N ARG A 192 -14.74 -18.04 7.49
CA ARG A 192 -15.06 -19.43 7.14
C ARG A 192 -13.80 -20.00 6.49
N ASN A 193 -13.29 -21.12 6.99
CA ASN A 193 -12.22 -21.90 6.36
C ASN A 193 -12.85 -23.07 5.58
N PRO A 194 -13.44 -22.85 4.39
CA PRO A 194 -13.91 -23.95 3.58
C PRO A 194 -12.73 -24.84 3.20
N ALA A 195 -12.92 -26.17 3.25
CA ALA A 195 -11.94 -27.09 2.71
C ALA A 195 -11.74 -26.79 1.21
N PRO A 196 -10.49 -26.65 0.74
CA PRO A 196 -10.23 -26.40 -0.67
C PRO A 196 -10.72 -27.58 -1.52
N LEU A 197 -11.42 -27.29 -2.62
CA LEU A 197 -11.74 -28.31 -3.62
C LEU A 197 -10.45 -28.86 -4.20
N ALA A 198 -10.32 -30.18 -4.26
CA ALA A 198 -9.21 -30.83 -4.93
C ALA A 198 -9.21 -30.40 -6.41
N THR A 199 -8.13 -29.77 -6.85
CA THR A 199 -7.93 -29.51 -8.27
C THR A 199 -7.56 -30.85 -8.92
N PRO A 200 -8.16 -31.22 -10.06
CA PRO A 200 -7.79 -32.45 -10.76
C PRO A 200 -6.31 -32.43 -11.15
N GLN A 201 -5.76 -33.61 -11.44
CA GLN A 201 -4.34 -33.78 -11.77
C GLN A 201 -4.07 -33.78 -13.27
N ALA A 202 -5.10 -33.97 -14.10
CA ALA A 202 -4.99 -33.97 -15.55
C ALA A 202 -6.19 -33.31 -16.22
N LEU A 203 -6.01 -32.96 -17.49
CA LEU A 203 -7.04 -32.44 -18.38
C LEU A 203 -8.22 -33.41 -18.48
N ASN A 204 -9.41 -32.86 -18.69
CA ASN A 204 -10.66 -33.61 -18.86
C ASN A 204 -10.97 -34.59 -17.70
N GLN A 205 -10.32 -34.49 -16.55
CA GLN A 205 -10.72 -35.30 -15.40
C GLN A 205 -12.04 -34.81 -14.81
N SER A 206 -12.29 -33.50 -14.80
CA SER A 206 -13.47 -32.92 -14.19
C SER A 206 -13.87 -31.65 -14.92
N TRP A 207 -15.09 -31.63 -15.46
CA TRP A 207 -15.68 -30.40 -15.99
C TRP A 207 -16.70 -29.86 -15.00
N SER A 208 -16.64 -28.57 -14.74
CA SER A 208 -17.69 -27.87 -14.00
C SER A 208 -18.60 -27.15 -14.98
N ILE A 209 -19.91 -27.37 -14.86
CA ILE A 209 -20.93 -26.73 -15.70
C ILE A 209 -21.93 -25.95 -14.85
N ASP A 210 -22.45 -24.86 -15.42
CA ASP A 210 -23.45 -24.01 -14.77
C ASP A 210 -24.21 -23.17 -15.81
N PHE A 211 -25.37 -22.67 -15.41
CA PHE A 211 -26.17 -21.73 -16.17
C PHE A 211 -26.09 -20.31 -15.59
N MET A 212 -26.13 -19.33 -16.49
CA MET A 212 -26.39 -17.94 -16.12
C MET A 212 -27.53 -17.37 -16.94
N HIS A 213 -28.06 -16.23 -16.50
CA HIS A 213 -29.16 -15.52 -17.16
C HIS A 213 -28.80 -14.06 -17.32
N ASP A 214 -29.29 -13.46 -18.40
CA ASP A 214 -29.23 -12.03 -18.62
C ASP A 214 -30.40 -11.58 -19.51
N ALA A 215 -30.47 -10.28 -19.85
CA ALA A 215 -31.53 -9.74 -20.69
C ALA A 215 -31.01 -8.86 -21.83
N LEU A 216 -31.68 -8.95 -22.97
CA LEU A 216 -31.52 -8.00 -24.06
C LEU A 216 -32.17 -6.67 -23.71
N VAL A 217 -31.78 -5.60 -24.41
CA VAL A 217 -32.36 -4.26 -24.25
C VAL A 217 -33.88 -4.25 -24.44
N CYS A 218 -34.42 -5.15 -25.28
CA CYS A 218 -35.87 -5.31 -25.48
C CYS A 218 -36.60 -6.04 -24.34
N GLY A 219 -35.90 -6.40 -23.24
CA GLY A 219 -36.45 -7.10 -22.08
C GLY A 219 -36.53 -8.61 -22.22
N ARG A 220 -36.26 -9.18 -23.41
CA ARG A 220 -36.20 -10.64 -23.61
C ARG A 220 -35.01 -11.21 -22.84
N ARG A 221 -35.29 -12.20 -21.99
CA ARG A 221 -34.26 -12.90 -21.22
C ARG A 221 -33.60 -13.96 -22.08
N PHE A 222 -32.30 -14.12 -21.91
CA PHE A 222 -31.52 -15.21 -22.49
C PHE A 222 -30.70 -15.90 -21.40
N ARG A 223 -30.16 -17.06 -21.75
CA ARG A 223 -29.36 -17.91 -20.88
C ARG A 223 -28.00 -18.14 -21.48
N THR A 224 -27.03 -18.42 -20.64
CA THR A 224 -25.73 -18.93 -21.04
C THR A 224 -25.47 -20.26 -20.34
N PHE A 225 -25.00 -21.25 -21.08
CA PHE A 225 -24.52 -22.53 -20.56
C PHE A 225 -23.00 -22.55 -20.64
N ASN A 226 -22.36 -22.60 -19.48
CA ASN A 226 -20.93 -22.42 -19.34
C ASN A 226 -20.28 -23.75 -18.97
N VAL A 227 -19.20 -24.11 -19.66
CA VAL A 227 -18.43 -25.34 -19.40
C VAL A 227 -16.97 -24.95 -19.16
N VAL A 228 -16.40 -25.39 -18.04
CA VAL A 228 -15.01 -25.11 -17.66
C VAL A 228 -14.29 -26.40 -17.26
N ASP A 229 -13.04 -26.54 -17.70
CA ASP A 229 -12.14 -27.59 -17.22
C ASP A 229 -11.52 -27.19 -15.86
N ASP A 230 -11.70 -28.05 -14.86
CA ASP A 230 -11.26 -27.80 -13.49
C ASP A 230 -9.73 -27.87 -13.32
N PHE A 231 -8.98 -28.44 -14.27
CA PHE A 231 -7.51 -28.55 -14.21
C PHE A 231 -6.84 -27.21 -14.54
N ASN A 232 -6.99 -26.75 -15.78
CA ASN A 232 -6.31 -25.56 -16.31
C ASN A 232 -7.18 -24.28 -16.30
N ARG A 233 -8.39 -24.32 -15.72
CA ARG A 233 -9.33 -23.18 -15.68
C ARG A 233 -9.82 -22.71 -17.04
N GLU A 234 -9.65 -23.54 -18.06
CA GLU A 234 -10.07 -23.23 -19.41
C GLU A 234 -11.58 -23.23 -19.53
N ALA A 235 -12.11 -22.21 -20.18
CA ALA A 235 -13.51 -22.17 -20.54
C ALA A 235 -13.66 -22.87 -21.90
N LEU A 236 -14.31 -24.03 -21.88
CA LEU A 236 -14.45 -24.91 -23.05
C LEU A 236 -15.54 -24.41 -24.00
N ALA A 237 -16.65 -23.91 -23.46
CA ALA A 237 -17.72 -23.30 -24.23
C ALA A 237 -18.58 -22.37 -23.37
N ILE A 238 -19.18 -21.39 -24.05
CA ILE A 238 -20.28 -20.58 -23.53
C ILE A 238 -21.39 -20.59 -24.59
N GLU A 239 -22.40 -21.41 -24.40
CA GLU A 239 -23.53 -21.49 -25.32
C GLU A 239 -24.59 -20.47 -24.91
N ILE A 240 -24.98 -19.58 -25.84
CA ILE A 240 -25.94 -18.50 -25.57
C ILE A 240 -27.22 -18.74 -26.38
N ASP A 241 -28.34 -18.89 -25.68
CA ASP A 241 -29.66 -18.99 -26.31
C ASP A 241 -30.78 -18.45 -25.42
N LEU A 242 -31.96 -18.21 -26.00
CA LEU A 242 -33.17 -17.83 -25.26
C LEU A 242 -33.67 -18.97 -24.37
N ASN A 243 -33.55 -20.21 -24.88
CA ASN A 243 -33.84 -21.43 -24.15
C ASN A 243 -32.79 -22.49 -24.46
N ILE A 244 -32.31 -23.18 -23.43
CA ILE A 244 -31.27 -24.20 -23.56
C ILE A 244 -31.82 -25.50 -22.97
N PRO A 245 -32.60 -26.28 -23.74
CA PRO A 245 -33.08 -27.58 -23.29
C PRO A 245 -31.94 -28.60 -23.19
N ALA A 246 -32.17 -29.72 -22.51
CA ALA A 246 -31.18 -30.80 -22.33
C ALA A 246 -30.53 -31.25 -23.66
N GLN A 247 -31.31 -31.36 -24.73
CA GLN A 247 -30.79 -31.72 -26.07
C GLN A 247 -29.85 -30.66 -26.68
N ARG A 248 -29.98 -29.38 -26.29
CA ARG A 248 -29.01 -28.35 -26.67
C ARG A 248 -27.74 -28.48 -25.84
N VAL A 249 -27.85 -28.78 -24.54
CA VAL A 249 -26.70 -29.06 -23.67
C VAL A 249 -25.86 -30.21 -24.21
N ILE A 250 -26.50 -31.35 -24.50
CA ILE A 250 -25.84 -32.55 -25.05
C ILE A 250 -25.06 -32.21 -26.33
N ARG A 251 -25.70 -31.53 -27.29
CA ARG A 251 -25.01 -31.10 -28.53
C ARG A 251 -23.77 -30.23 -28.28
N VAL A 252 -23.80 -29.36 -27.26
CA VAL A 252 -22.64 -28.55 -26.89
C VAL A 252 -21.54 -29.42 -26.30
N LEU A 253 -21.90 -30.37 -25.43
CA LEU A 253 -20.96 -31.32 -24.84
C LEU A 253 -20.32 -32.19 -25.93
N ASP A 254 -21.11 -32.76 -26.85
CA ASP A 254 -20.62 -33.55 -27.97
C ASP A 254 -19.62 -32.78 -28.85
N ARG A 255 -19.90 -31.49 -29.12
CA ARG A 255 -18.98 -30.62 -29.86
C ARG A 255 -17.64 -30.44 -29.16
N ILE A 256 -17.64 -30.31 -27.83
CA ILE A 256 -16.41 -30.19 -27.04
C ILE A 256 -15.65 -31.52 -27.04
N VAL A 257 -16.38 -32.61 -26.80
CA VAL A 257 -15.85 -33.97 -26.73
C VAL A 257 -15.22 -34.40 -28.06
N ALA A 258 -15.78 -34.02 -29.20
CA ALA A 258 -15.24 -34.35 -30.51
C ALA A 258 -13.76 -33.98 -30.68
N ASN A 259 -13.29 -32.94 -29.99
CA ASN A 259 -11.89 -32.49 -30.05
C ASN A 259 -11.04 -32.95 -28.87
N ARG A 260 -11.63 -33.34 -27.74
CA ARG A 260 -10.92 -33.55 -26.45
C ARG A 260 -11.09 -34.91 -25.83
N GLY A 261 -12.10 -35.67 -26.24
CA GLY A 261 -12.61 -36.84 -25.53
C GLY A 261 -13.56 -36.47 -24.38
N TYR A 262 -14.15 -37.51 -23.80
CA TYR A 262 -15.11 -37.40 -22.70
C TYR A 262 -14.41 -37.11 -21.37
N PRO A 263 -15.04 -36.32 -20.48
CA PRO A 263 -14.51 -36.14 -19.14
C PRO A 263 -14.77 -37.36 -18.25
N LEU A 264 -13.92 -37.59 -17.24
CA LEU A 264 -14.21 -38.65 -16.25
C LEU A 264 -15.42 -38.31 -15.38
N LYS A 265 -15.58 -37.03 -15.02
CA LYS A 265 -16.72 -36.55 -14.25
C LYS A 265 -17.18 -35.16 -14.66
N MET A 266 -18.46 -34.89 -14.46
CA MET A 266 -19.06 -33.56 -14.61
C MET A 266 -19.69 -33.12 -13.31
N ARG A 267 -19.28 -31.95 -12.82
CA ARG A 267 -19.85 -31.32 -11.63
C ARG A 267 -20.90 -30.28 -12.03
N MET A 268 -22.07 -30.38 -11.42
CA MET A 268 -23.19 -29.49 -11.72
C MET A 268 -24.04 -29.17 -10.50
N ASP A 269 -24.85 -28.12 -10.62
CA ASP A 269 -25.89 -27.83 -9.66
C ASP A 269 -27.14 -28.71 -9.87
N ASN A 270 -28.13 -28.56 -8.99
CA ASN A 270 -29.38 -29.32 -9.09
C ASN A 270 -30.44 -28.60 -9.96
N GLY A 271 -30.00 -27.81 -10.95
CA GLY A 271 -30.91 -27.15 -11.88
C GLY A 271 -31.76 -28.16 -12.65
N PRO A 272 -33.05 -27.89 -12.90
CA PRO A 272 -33.94 -28.84 -13.58
C PRO A 272 -33.46 -29.21 -15.00
N GLU A 273 -32.72 -28.32 -15.66
CA GLU A 273 -32.11 -28.61 -16.97
C GLU A 273 -30.94 -29.61 -16.87
N LEU A 274 -30.24 -29.63 -15.74
CA LEU A 274 -29.10 -30.51 -15.45
C LEU A 274 -29.53 -31.84 -14.82
N VAL A 275 -30.71 -31.90 -14.21
CA VAL A 275 -31.32 -33.12 -13.65
C VAL A 275 -32.18 -33.86 -14.71
N SER A 276 -31.98 -33.57 -15.99
CA SER A 276 -32.77 -34.20 -17.07
C SER A 276 -32.37 -35.65 -17.30
N LEU A 277 -33.37 -36.51 -17.58
CA LEU A 277 -33.15 -37.92 -17.96
C LEU A 277 -32.22 -38.06 -19.16
N ALA A 278 -32.34 -37.15 -20.13
CA ALA A 278 -31.50 -37.17 -21.34
C ALA A 278 -30.01 -36.97 -21.01
N LEU A 279 -29.68 -36.06 -20.08
CA LEU A 279 -28.27 -35.84 -19.69
C LEU A 279 -27.74 -37.03 -18.88
N ALA A 280 -28.58 -37.63 -18.03
CA ALA A 280 -28.22 -38.84 -17.28
C ALA A 280 -27.93 -40.03 -18.22
N GLN A 281 -28.78 -40.25 -19.23
CA GLN A 281 -28.57 -41.27 -20.26
C GLN A 281 -27.28 -41.02 -21.05
N TRP A 282 -27.06 -39.79 -21.53
CA TRP A 282 -25.83 -39.41 -22.22
C TRP A 282 -24.59 -39.69 -21.36
N ALA A 283 -24.66 -39.38 -20.06
CA ALA A 283 -23.54 -39.61 -19.15
C ALA A 283 -23.27 -41.11 -18.91
N GLU A 284 -24.33 -41.91 -18.77
CA GLU A 284 -24.23 -43.37 -18.61
C GLU A 284 -23.66 -44.04 -19.86
N GLU A 285 -24.16 -43.67 -21.05
CA GLU A 285 -23.71 -44.20 -22.36
C GLU A 285 -22.22 -43.97 -22.60
N HIS A 286 -21.69 -42.84 -22.13
CA HIS A 286 -20.30 -42.43 -22.36
C HIS A 286 -19.39 -42.62 -21.15
N GLY A 287 -19.89 -43.24 -20.06
CA GLY A 287 -19.10 -43.51 -18.86
C GLY A 287 -18.68 -42.27 -18.07
N VAL A 288 -19.44 -41.18 -18.18
CA VAL A 288 -19.17 -39.90 -17.49
C VAL A 288 -19.87 -39.88 -16.13
N GLN A 289 -19.12 -39.70 -15.04
CA GLN A 289 -19.72 -39.64 -13.70
C GLN A 289 -20.34 -38.26 -13.43
N LEU A 290 -21.64 -38.21 -13.12
CA LEU A 290 -22.32 -36.97 -12.71
C LEU A 290 -22.17 -36.72 -11.20
N GLU A 291 -21.56 -35.59 -10.83
CA GLU A 291 -21.37 -35.15 -9.44
C GLU A 291 -22.28 -33.94 -9.14
N PHE A 292 -23.42 -34.20 -8.51
CA PHE A 292 -24.34 -33.16 -8.07
C PHE A 292 -23.87 -32.51 -6.76
N ILE A 293 -23.85 -31.17 -6.72
CA ILE A 293 -23.55 -30.45 -5.47
C ILE A 293 -24.69 -30.60 -4.46
N LYS A 294 -24.35 -30.47 -3.17
CA LYS A 294 -25.36 -30.45 -2.11
C LYS A 294 -26.21 -29.19 -2.22
N PRO A 295 -27.55 -29.30 -2.05
CA PRO A 295 -28.43 -28.13 -2.01
C PRO A 295 -27.92 -27.06 -1.03
N GLY A 296 -27.86 -25.81 -1.48
CA GLY A 296 -27.40 -24.68 -0.67
C GLY A 296 -25.89 -24.63 -0.42
N LYS A 297 -25.06 -25.41 -1.14
CA LYS A 297 -23.58 -25.36 -1.04
C LYS A 297 -22.90 -24.94 -2.36
N PRO A 298 -23.09 -23.67 -2.80
CA PRO A 298 -22.46 -23.10 -3.99
C PRO A 298 -20.93 -23.31 -4.06
N THR A 299 -20.28 -23.26 -2.89
CA THR A 299 -18.82 -23.43 -2.76
C THR A 299 -18.29 -24.77 -3.24
N GLN A 300 -19.13 -25.79 -3.43
CA GLN A 300 -18.70 -27.07 -4.01
C GLN A 300 -18.45 -26.99 -5.52
N ASN A 301 -18.95 -25.95 -6.19
CA ASN A 301 -18.70 -25.65 -7.61
C ASN A 301 -17.84 -24.38 -7.79
N ALA A 302 -16.86 -24.15 -6.90
CA ALA A 302 -16.16 -22.87 -6.82
C ALA A 302 -15.42 -22.45 -8.12
N PHE A 303 -15.06 -23.42 -8.97
CA PHE A 303 -14.36 -23.15 -10.22
C PHE A 303 -15.27 -22.46 -11.24
N ILE A 304 -16.45 -23.02 -11.53
CA ILE A 304 -17.41 -22.38 -12.41
C ILE A 304 -17.96 -21.10 -11.79
N GLU A 305 -18.14 -21.02 -10.46
CA GLU A 305 -18.59 -19.78 -9.82
C GLU A 305 -17.61 -18.62 -10.01
N ARG A 306 -16.31 -18.91 -9.91
CA ARG A 306 -15.26 -17.91 -10.15
C ARG A 306 -15.25 -17.49 -11.62
N PHE A 307 -15.42 -18.44 -12.53
CA PHE A 307 -15.55 -18.18 -13.95
C PHE A 307 -16.78 -17.32 -14.25
N ASN A 308 -17.96 -17.73 -13.79
CA ASN A 308 -19.23 -17.03 -13.95
C ASN A 308 -19.19 -15.61 -13.40
N ARG A 309 -18.56 -15.40 -12.24
CA ARG A 309 -18.33 -14.04 -11.72
C ARG A 309 -17.49 -13.21 -12.68
N THR A 310 -16.44 -13.79 -13.25
CA THR A 310 -15.58 -13.09 -14.21
C THR A 310 -16.36 -12.72 -15.46
N TYR A 311 -17.02 -13.69 -16.08
CA TYR A 311 -17.84 -13.50 -17.28
C TYR A 311 -18.96 -12.48 -17.05
N ARG A 312 -19.65 -12.54 -15.89
CA ARG A 312 -20.63 -11.53 -15.47
C ARG A 312 -20.01 -10.13 -15.49
N THR A 313 -18.90 -9.95 -14.78
CA THR A 313 -18.32 -8.62 -14.56
C THR A 313 -17.64 -8.00 -15.78
N GLU A 314 -17.20 -8.84 -16.72
CA GLU A 314 -16.43 -8.43 -17.90
C GLU A 314 -17.31 -8.33 -19.14
N ILE A 315 -18.37 -9.15 -19.23
CA ILE A 315 -19.26 -9.20 -20.38
C ILE A 315 -20.69 -8.78 -20.00
N LEU A 316 -21.40 -9.59 -19.21
CA LEU A 316 -22.85 -9.42 -19.01
C LEU A 316 -23.24 -8.10 -18.34
N ASP A 317 -22.50 -7.65 -17.32
CA ASP A 317 -22.72 -6.37 -16.65
C ASP A 317 -22.10 -5.18 -17.41
N PHE A 318 -21.22 -5.44 -18.38
CA PHE A 318 -20.44 -4.41 -19.06
C PHE A 318 -21.10 -3.94 -20.37
N TYR A 319 -21.70 -4.86 -21.11
CA TYR A 319 -22.35 -4.58 -22.39
C TYR A 319 -23.87 -4.52 -22.26
N LEU A 320 -24.51 -3.75 -23.15
CA LEU A 320 -25.96 -3.73 -23.33
C LEU A 320 -26.29 -4.38 -24.68
N PHE A 321 -26.76 -5.63 -24.64
CA PHE A 321 -27.01 -6.42 -25.86
C PHE A 321 -28.36 -6.08 -26.51
N ARG A 322 -28.33 -5.68 -27.77
CA ARG A 322 -29.54 -5.47 -28.57
C ARG A 322 -30.03 -6.77 -29.19
N THR A 323 -29.09 -7.64 -29.59
CA THR A 323 -29.38 -8.92 -30.23
C THR A 323 -28.62 -10.06 -29.58
N LEU A 324 -29.12 -11.28 -29.77
CA LEU A 324 -28.46 -12.48 -29.27
C LEU A 324 -27.15 -12.78 -30.01
N ASN A 325 -27.06 -12.41 -31.29
CA ASN A 325 -25.84 -12.59 -32.08
C ASN A 325 -24.72 -11.67 -31.61
N GLU A 326 -25.05 -10.43 -31.26
CA GLU A 326 -24.09 -9.50 -30.65
C GLU A 326 -23.51 -10.08 -29.34
N ALA A 327 -24.36 -10.66 -28.48
CA ALA A 327 -23.90 -11.34 -27.28
C ALA A 327 -22.96 -12.52 -27.62
N ARG A 328 -23.28 -13.32 -28.64
CA ARG A 328 -22.44 -14.45 -29.08
C ARG A 328 -21.06 -14.00 -29.59
N GLU A 329 -21.02 -13.01 -30.47
CA GLU A 329 -19.77 -12.51 -31.06
C GLU A 329 -18.83 -11.90 -30.01
N ILE A 330 -19.39 -11.09 -29.10
CA ILE A 330 -18.62 -10.49 -28.00
C ILE A 330 -18.09 -11.58 -27.07
N THR A 331 -18.93 -12.56 -26.73
CA THR A 331 -18.56 -13.66 -25.85
C THR A 331 -17.52 -14.58 -26.47
N GLU A 332 -17.61 -14.89 -27.75
CA GLU A 332 -16.64 -15.72 -28.47
C GLU A 332 -15.25 -15.06 -28.48
N ARG A 333 -15.20 -13.75 -28.78
CA ARG A 333 -13.95 -12.98 -28.70
C ARG A 333 -13.38 -12.99 -27.29
N TRP A 334 -14.22 -12.76 -26.29
CA TRP A 334 -13.80 -12.78 -24.89
C TRP A 334 -13.32 -14.16 -24.45
N LEU A 335 -13.93 -15.24 -24.94
CA LEU A 335 -13.53 -16.61 -24.63
C LEU A 335 -12.10 -16.88 -25.15
N MET A 336 -11.79 -16.42 -26.37
CA MET A 336 -10.45 -16.49 -26.93
C MET A 336 -9.44 -15.70 -26.08
N GLU A 337 -9.77 -14.47 -25.68
CA GLU A 337 -8.90 -13.67 -24.81
C GLU A 337 -8.72 -14.30 -23.43
N TYR A 338 -9.79 -14.86 -22.85
CA TYR A 338 -9.77 -15.53 -21.55
C TYR A 338 -8.85 -16.75 -21.56
N ASN A 339 -8.88 -17.57 -22.60
CA ASN A 339 -8.06 -18.79 -22.68
C ASN A 339 -6.61 -18.52 -23.11
N ASN A 340 -6.37 -17.51 -23.96
CA ASN A 340 -5.06 -17.31 -24.60
C ASN A 340 -4.25 -16.12 -24.03
N GLU A 341 -4.90 -15.08 -23.52
CA GLU A 341 -4.22 -13.84 -23.12
C GLU A 341 -4.30 -13.56 -21.62
N ARG A 342 -5.40 -13.94 -20.97
CA ARG A 342 -5.68 -13.58 -19.59
C ARG A 342 -4.74 -14.30 -18.60
N PRO A 343 -4.01 -13.58 -17.74
CA PRO A 343 -3.23 -14.21 -16.68
C PRO A 343 -4.13 -14.64 -15.51
N HIS A 344 -3.94 -15.88 -15.03
CA HIS A 344 -4.65 -16.45 -13.89
C HIS A 344 -3.74 -16.60 -12.67
N GLU A 345 -4.04 -15.86 -11.58
CA GLU A 345 -3.25 -15.95 -10.33
C GLU A 345 -3.19 -17.39 -9.76
N SER A 346 -4.23 -18.20 -9.97
CA SER A 346 -4.24 -19.61 -9.53
C SER A 346 -3.37 -20.54 -10.37
N LEU A 347 -2.91 -20.09 -11.54
CA LEU A 347 -2.04 -20.82 -12.47
C LEU A 347 -0.68 -20.13 -12.58
N ASN A 348 -0.20 -19.50 -11.51
CA ASN A 348 1.05 -18.73 -11.50
C ASN A 348 1.13 -17.61 -12.56
N ASN A 349 -0.02 -17.02 -12.91
CA ASN A 349 -0.20 -16.02 -13.98
C ASN A 349 -0.01 -16.53 -15.41
N LEU A 350 0.02 -17.86 -15.60
CA LEU A 350 -0.14 -18.45 -16.93
C LEU A 350 -1.58 -18.32 -17.40
N THR A 351 -1.76 -18.36 -18.72
CA THR A 351 -3.08 -18.51 -19.34
C THR A 351 -3.52 -19.98 -19.31
N PRO A 352 -4.82 -20.28 -19.43
CA PRO A 352 -5.31 -21.65 -19.50
C PRO A 352 -4.63 -22.48 -20.61
N GLU A 353 -4.36 -21.85 -21.76
CA GLU A 353 -3.64 -22.45 -22.88
C GLU A 353 -2.18 -22.75 -22.52
N GLU A 354 -1.45 -21.76 -21.98
CA GLU A 354 -0.05 -21.95 -21.57
C GLU A 354 0.09 -23.04 -20.51
N TYR A 355 -0.84 -23.09 -19.56
CA TYR A 355 -0.84 -24.11 -18.53
C TYR A 355 -1.08 -25.51 -19.12
N ARG A 356 -1.93 -25.63 -20.15
CA ARG A 356 -2.13 -26.87 -20.90
C ARG A 356 -0.84 -27.34 -21.55
N LEU A 357 -0.20 -26.45 -22.31
CA LEU A 357 1.06 -26.74 -23.01
C LEU A 357 2.20 -27.12 -22.05
N MET A 358 2.26 -26.47 -20.89
CA MET A 358 3.24 -26.79 -19.84
C MET A 358 3.03 -28.19 -19.26
N ALA A 359 1.77 -28.61 -19.07
CA ALA A 359 1.43 -29.93 -18.56
C ALA A 359 1.72 -31.05 -19.57
N GLU A 360 1.58 -30.78 -20.88
CA GLU A 360 1.87 -31.73 -21.96
C GLU A 360 3.37 -31.91 -22.24
N LYS A 361 4.21 -30.91 -21.90
CA LYS A 361 5.66 -30.93 -22.14
C LYS A 361 6.49 -30.76 -20.85
N PRO A 362 6.51 -31.74 -19.94
CA PRO A 362 7.24 -31.64 -18.68
C PRO A 362 8.77 -31.56 -18.85
N GLU A 363 9.33 -32.00 -19.98
CA GLU A 363 10.78 -32.13 -20.19
C GLU A 363 11.52 -30.80 -20.46
N LEU A 364 10.84 -29.75 -20.91
CA LEU A 364 11.46 -28.44 -21.21
C LEU A 364 11.46 -27.48 -20.01
N SER A 365 10.80 -27.84 -18.90
CA SER A 365 10.58 -26.93 -17.76
C SER A 365 11.77 -26.80 -16.81
N LYS A 366 12.76 -27.71 -16.86
CA LYS A 366 13.89 -27.69 -15.90
C LYS A 366 15.03 -26.75 -16.30
N SER A 367 15.03 -26.20 -17.52
CA SER A 367 16.16 -25.43 -18.06
C SER A 367 15.93 -23.94 -18.23
N ALA A 368 14.72 -23.42 -17.96
CA ALA A 368 14.38 -22.02 -18.27
C ALA A 368 14.21 -21.09 -17.05
N TRP A 369 14.49 -21.55 -15.83
CA TRP A 369 14.25 -20.78 -14.60
C TRP A 369 15.40 -20.85 -13.58
N ASN A 370 16.64 -20.69 -14.05
CA ASN A 370 17.77 -20.26 -13.21
C ASN A 370 18.25 -18.88 -13.65
#